data_AF-Q3YIY3-F1
#
_entry.id   AF-Q3YIY3-F1
#
_cell.length_a   1.000
_cell.length_b   1.000
_cell.length_c   1.000
_cell.angle_alpha   90.00
_cell.angle_beta   90.00
_cell.angle_gamma   90.00
#
_symmetry.space_group_name_H-M   'P 1'
#
loop_
_entity.id
_entity.type
_entity.pdbx_description
1 polymer ?
#
loop_
_entity_poly.entity_id
_entity_poly.type
_entity_poly.pdbx_seq_one_letter_code
_entity_poly.pdbx_strand_id
1 'polypeptide(L)'
;DWLDLSARYNEAFRTPSMQERFVSGSHFGTNLMGRSFNNTFVSNPNLRPETAKNKEIAAKVHFDNLFVHQDKFIFNAAYFQNDVKDFIHLDIFRASQREMIPSLSQYRNVENARLTGYELEFAYQQERLALGLNYAQTKGKNRQTQEALSNIPANKLGFTIDYAIVPQTFMVGANITHYASQKRVPKTHAMTYPSYTLTDLKASYTPSGEWRNLRLDMMIENVFDKKFQPAFSLMEGAGRNIKLNASYQF
;
A
#
# COMPACT_ATOMS: atom_id res chain seq x y z
N ASP A 1 10.60 2.26 -31.45
CA ASP A 1 10.86 1.22 -30.44
C ASP A 1 9.62 1.03 -29.60
N TRP A 2 9.11 -0.20 -29.44
CA TRP A 2 7.82 -0.48 -28.77
C TRP A 2 7.98 -1.14 -27.39
N LEU A 3 9.22 -1.50 -27.04
CA LEU A 3 9.58 -2.25 -25.84
C LEU A 3 10.80 -1.64 -25.18
N ASP A 4 10.67 -1.32 -23.89
CA ASP A 4 11.76 -0.96 -23.00
C ASP A 4 11.95 -2.06 -21.96
N LEU A 5 13.18 -2.53 -21.78
CA LEU A 5 13.53 -3.50 -20.74
C LEU A 5 14.52 -2.87 -19.78
N SER A 6 14.37 -3.18 -18.49
CA SER A 6 15.34 -2.79 -17.47
C SER A 6 15.58 -3.89 -16.45
N ALA A 7 16.81 -3.97 -15.97
CA ALA A 7 17.22 -4.81 -14.86
C ALA A 7 18.05 -3.96 -13.90
N ARG A 8 17.76 -4.04 -12.61
CA ARG A 8 18.39 -3.20 -11.58
C ARG A 8 18.83 -4.05 -10.40
N TYR A 9 19.99 -3.71 -9.86
CA TYR A 9 20.50 -4.23 -8.59
C TYR A 9 20.92 -3.05 -7.72
N ASN A 10 20.32 -2.94 -6.54
CA ASN A 10 20.60 -1.84 -5.61
C ASN A 10 20.88 -2.40 -4.22
N GLU A 11 21.82 -1.79 -3.50
CA GLU A 11 22.06 -2.03 -2.08
C GLU A 11 21.74 -0.77 -1.28
N ALA A 12 21.14 -0.94 -0.10
CA ALA A 12 20.82 0.14 0.82
C ALA A 12 21.01 -0.31 2.27
N PHE A 13 21.07 0.65 3.19
CA PHE A 13 21.05 0.36 4.62
C PHE A 13 20.19 1.38 5.36
N ARG A 14 19.69 0.98 6.53
CA ARG A 14 18.95 1.85 7.44
C ARG A 14 19.54 1.73 8.84
N THR A 15 19.97 2.84 9.41
CA THR A 15 20.39 2.86 10.81
C THR A 15 19.18 2.72 11.73
N PRO A 16 19.31 2.07 12.89
CA PRO A 16 18.26 2.06 13.89
C PRO A 16 17.94 3.49 14.34
N SER A 17 16.66 3.80 14.49
CA SER A 17 16.20 5.07 15.05
C SER A 17 16.48 5.15 16.55
N MET A 18 16.47 6.37 17.11
CA MET A 18 16.56 6.57 18.56
C MET A 18 15.43 5.86 19.31
N GLN A 19 14.22 5.87 18.76
CA GLN A 19 13.09 5.15 19.34
C GLN A 19 13.36 3.64 19.38
N GLU A 20 13.81 3.03 18.28
CA GLU A 20 14.09 1.59 18.27
C GLU A 20 15.18 1.19 19.27
N ARG A 21 16.21 2.02 19.46
CA ARG A 21 17.32 1.71 20.40
C ARG A 21 16.96 1.95 21.85
N PHE A 22 16.21 3.02 22.14
CA PHE A 22 16.12 3.58 23.49
C PHE A 22 14.69 3.71 24.02
N VAL A 23 13.67 3.21 23.31
CA VAL A 23 12.31 3.18 23.86
C VAL A 23 12.30 2.45 25.20
N SER A 24 11.55 3.00 26.15
CA SER A 24 11.35 2.48 27.50
C SER A 24 9.95 2.86 27.99
N GLY A 25 9.52 2.30 29.12
CA GLY A 25 8.21 2.57 29.71
C GLY A 25 7.11 1.61 29.25
N SER A 26 5.85 1.95 29.52
CA SER A 26 4.70 1.09 29.22
C SER A 26 4.38 1.08 27.73
N HIS A 27 4.13 -0.10 27.14
CA HIS A 27 3.69 -0.25 25.76
C HIS A 27 2.17 -0.41 25.67
N PHE A 28 1.64 -1.43 26.34
CA PHE A 28 0.20 -1.67 26.45
C PHE A 28 -0.10 -2.41 27.75
N GLY A 29 -1.35 -2.46 28.16
CA GLY A 29 -1.76 -3.20 29.34
C GLY A 29 -3.23 -3.62 29.27
N THR A 30 -3.59 -4.58 30.11
CA THR A 30 -4.97 -5.05 30.26
C THR A 30 -5.25 -5.44 31.70
N ASN A 31 -6.51 -5.33 32.11
CA ASN A 31 -6.98 -5.85 33.39
C ASN A 31 -7.71 -7.17 33.14
N LEU A 32 -7.21 -8.25 33.72
CA LEU A 32 -7.81 -9.58 33.59
C LEU A 32 -7.90 -10.23 34.97
N MET A 33 -9.10 -10.73 35.32
CA MET A 33 -9.38 -11.33 36.63
C MET A 33 -9.00 -10.43 37.82
N GLY A 34 -9.25 -9.12 37.72
CA GLY A 34 -8.93 -8.15 38.77
C GLY A 34 -7.43 -7.87 38.96
N ARG A 35 -6.56 -8.35 38.07
CA ARG A 35 -5.13 -8.06 38.06
C ARG A 35 -4.74 -7.24 36.84
N SER A 36 -3.90 -6.23 37.03
CA SER A 36 -3.32 -5.45 35.94
C SER A 36 -2.09 -6.17 35.39
N PHE A 37 -2.09 -6.39 34.08
CA PHE A 37 -0.96 -6.91 33.34
C PHE A 37 -0.45 -5.83 32.40
N ASN A 38 0.80 -5.43 32.57
CA ASN A 38 1.43 -4.40 31.77
C ASN A 38 2.55 -5.02 30.95
N ASN A 39 2.60 -4.63 29.68
CA ASN A 39 3.73 -4.84 28.81
C ASN A 39 4.63 -3.60 28.84
N THR A 40 5.94 -3.81 28.98
CA THR A 40 6.92 -2.72 29.03
C THR A 40 7.98 -2.86 27.95
N PHE A 41 8.41 -1.73 27.41
CA PHE A 41 9.51 -1.66 26.48
C PHE A 41 10.84 -1.93 27.19
N VAL A 42 11.65 -2.78 26.57
CA VAL A 42 13.05 -2.98 26.91
C VAL A 42 13.89 -2.36 25.81
N SER A 43 14.76 -1.42 26.16
CA SER A 43 15.68 -0.80 25.21
C SER A 43 16.64 -1.83 24.61
N ASN A 44 17.12 -1.57 23.40
CA ASN A 44 18.16 -2.35 22.75
C ASN A 44 19.21 -1.41 22.12
N PRO A 45 20.18 -0.93 22.91
CA PRO A 45 21.22 -0.06 22.38
C PRO A 45 22.13 -0.75 21.37
N ASN A 46 22.11 -2.09 21.29
CA ASN A 46 22.99 -2.89 20.44
C ASN A 46 22.37 -3.25 19.08
N LEU A 47 21.25 -2.62 18.70
CA LEU A 47 20.68 -2.81 17.36
C LEU A 47 21.70 -2.48 16.27
N ARG A 48 21.86 -3.39 15.33
CA ARG A 48 22.64 -3.20 14.11
C ARG A 48 21.79 -2.53 13.02
N PRO A 49 22.39 -1.78 12.10
CA PRO A 49 21.72 -1.33 10.90
C PRO A 49 21.14 -2.48 10.08
N GLU A 50 19.99 -2.26 9.47
CA GLU A 50 19.43 -3.14 8.45
C GLU A 50 20.18 -2.95 7.15
N THR A 51 20.39 -4.02 6.39
CA THR A 51 20.96 -3.93 5.03
C THR A 51 20.04 -4.62 4.03
N ALA A 52 19.77 -3.98 2.91
CA ALA A 52 18.83 -4.43 1.89
C ALA A 52 19.55 -4.62 0.55
N LYS A 53 19.23 -5.71 -0.15
CA LYS A 53 19.69 -6.00 -1.51
C LYS A 53 18.46 -6.21 -2.39
N ASN A 54 18.20 -5.27 -3.29
CA ASN A 54 17.06 -5.31 -4.19
C ASN A 54 17.50 -5.75 -5.59
N LYS A 55 16.73 -6.66 -6.17
CA LYS A 55 16.81 -7.08 -7.58
C LYS A 55 15.47 -6.80 -8.22
N GLU A 56 15.46 -6.14 -9.36
CA GLU A 56 14.25 -5.80 -10.09
C GLU A 56 14.46 -6.03 -11.58
N ILE A 57 13.45 -6.60 -12.22
CA ILE A 57 13.32 -6.64 -13.66
C ILE A 57 12.00 -5.96 -14.02
N ALA A 58 12.02 -5.10 -15.03
CA ALA A 58 10.83 -4.42 -15.50
C ALA A 58 10.80 -4.34 -17.02
N ALA A 59 9.59 -4.40 -17.56
CA ALA A 59 9.29 -4.25 -18.97
C ALA A 59 8.22 -3.18 -19.14
N LYS A 60 8.40 -2.31 -20.13
CA LYS A 60 7.39 -1.36 -20.59
C LYS A 60 7.14 -1.61 -22.07
N VAL A 61 5.90 -1.90 -22.39
CA VAL A 61 5.41 -2.07 -23.76
C VAL A 61 4.55 -0.87 -24.08
N HIS A 62 4.74 -0.27 -25.25
CA HIS A 62 3.93 0.86 -25.70
C HIS A 62 3.68 0.81 -27.21
N PHE A 63 2.46 1.16 -27.58
CA PHE A 63 2.02 1.22 -28.97
C PHE A 63 1.14 2.45 -29.18
N ASP A 64 1.30 3.07 -30.35
CA ASP A 64 0.35 4.02 -30.90
C ASP A 64 -0.38 3.34 -32.07
N ASN A 65 -1.70 3.51 -32.19
CA ASN A 65 -2.53 2.93 -33.26
C ASN A 65 -2.53 1.38 -33.29
N LEU A 66 -2.67 0.73 -32.14
CA LEU A 66 -2.68 -0.73 -32.00
C LEU A 66 -4.01 -1.37 -32.43
N PHE A 67 -5.14 -0.91 -31.92
CA PHE A 67 -6.46 -1.47 -32.20
C PHE A 67 -7.29 -0.57 -33.11
N VAL A 68 -7.23 0.74 -32.88
CA VAL A 68 -7.94 1.76 -33.66
C VAL A 68 -7.06 2.98 -33.91
N HIS A 69 -7.46 3.82 -34.87
CA HIS A 69 -6.72 5.04 -35.19
C HIS A 69 -6.67 6.00 -33.99
N GLN A 70 -5.47 6.50 -33.70
CA GLN A 70 -5.10 7.40 -32.59
C GLN A 70 -5.22 6.81 -31.18
N ASP A 71 -5.32 5.48 -31.04
CA ASP A 71 -5.21 4.89 -29.70
C ASP A 71 -3.77 4.92 -29.19
N LYS A 72 -3.65 4.91 -27.87
CA LYS A 72 -2.38 4.74 -27.17
C LYS A 72 -2.54 3.63 -26.15
N PHE A 73 -1.61 2.68 -26.20
CA PHE A 73 -1.53 1.56 -25.28
C PHE A 73 -0.19 1.60 -24.56
N ILE A 74 -0.22 1.47 -23.23
CA ILE A 74 0.97 1.31 -22.41
C ILE A 74 0.72 0.17 -21.43
N PHE A 75 1.70 -0.73 -21.30
CA PHE A 75 1.72 -1.77 -20.29
C PHE A 75 3.08 -1.79 -19.59
N ASN A 76 3.10 -1.58 -18.27
CA ASN A 76 4.27 -1.73 -17.43
C ASN A 76 4.13 -2.98 -16.57
N ALA A 77 5.20 -3.76 -16.46
CA ALA A 77 5.27 -4.88 -15.54
C ALA A 77 6.63 -4.89 -14.85
N ALA A 78 6.63 -5.07 -13.53
CA ALA A 78 7.84 -5.23 -12.73
C ALA A 78 7.72 -6.44 -11.81
N TYR A 79 8.84 -7.14 -11.64
CA TYR A 79 9.05 -8.12 -10.58
C TYR A 79 10.24 -7.68 -9.75
N PHE A 80 10.07 -7.68 -8.43
CA PHE A 80 11.14 -7.35 -7.51
C PHE A 80 11.35 -8.43 -6.45
N GLN A 81 12.58 -8.53 -5.99
CA GLN A 81 12.98 -9.26 -4.79
C GLN A 81 13.92 -8.38 -3.96
N ASN A 82 13.50 -8.09 -2.73
CA ASN A 82 14.29 -7.38 -1.74
C ASN A 82 14.65 -8.32 -0.59
N ASP A 83 15.94 -8.58 -0.42
CA ASP A 83 16.49 -9.34 0.70
C ASP A 83 17.04 -8.39 1.76
N VAL A 84 16.41 -8.36 2.94
CA VAL A 84 16.80 -7.51 4.07
C VAL A 84 17.44 -8.38 5.16
N LYS A 85 18.67 -8.05 5.55
CA LYS A 85 19.36 -8.63 6.68
C LYS A 85 19.26 -7.71 7.90
N ASP A 86 19.35 -8.34 9.07
CA ASP A 86 19.28 -7.65 10.36
C ASP A 86 18.00 -6.81 10.50
N PHE A 87 16.89 -7.27 9.91
CA PHE A 87 15.61 -6.57 9.97
C PHE A 87 15.21 -6.30 11.43
N ILE A 88 14.96 -5.04 11.75
CA ILE A 88 14.62 -4.54 13.07
C ILE A 88 13.10 -4.66 13.21
N HIS A 89 12.69 -5.52 14.15
CA HIS A 89 11.28 -5.79 14.41
C HIS A 89 11.00 -5.67 15.91
N LEU A 90 9.80 -5.20 16.24
CA LEU A 90 9.33 -5.16 17.63
C LEU A 90 8.81 -6.54 18.03
N ASP A 91 9.60 -7.26 18.81
CA ASP A 91 9.23 -8.55 19.35
C ASP A 91 8.47 -8.39 20.67
N ILE A 92 7.33 -9.06 20.81
CA ILE A 92 6.46 -9.01 21.99
C ILE A 92 6.45 -10.40 22.61
N PHE A 93 7.06 -10.53 23.79
CA PHE A 93 7.33 -11.83 24.41
C PHE A 93 7.12 -11.81 25.93
N ARG A 94 7.05 -13.00 26.51
CA ARG A 94 6.94 -13.19 27.96
C ARG A 94 8.32 -13.15 28.59
N ALA A 95 8.49 -12.43 29.70
CA ALA A 95 9.71 -12.48 30.51
C ALA A 95 9.93 -13.88 31.11
N SER A 96 8.85 -14.63 31.32
CA SER A 96 8.86 -15.99 31.85
C SER A 96 7.73 -16.81 31.24
N GLN A 97 7.97 -18.11 30.99
CA GLN A 97 6.92 -19.00 30.48
C GLN A 97 5.70 -19.13 31.41
N ARG A 98 5.86 -18.77 32.70
CA ARG A 98 4.77 -18.77 33.69
C ARG A 98 3.82 -17.58 33.54
N GLU A 99 4.19 -16.55 32.77
CA GLU A 99 3.31 -15.42 32.53
C GLU A 99 2.15 -15.81 31.62
N MET A 100 0.97 -15.31 31.94
CA MET A 100 -0.24 -15.61 31.17
C MET A 100 -0.29 -14.82 29.85
N ILE A 101 0.28 -13.61 29.83
CA ILE A 101 0.35 -12.74 28.65
C ILE A 101 1.77 -12.14 28.52
N PRO A 102 2.21 -11.73 27.31
CA PRO A 102 3.51 -11.09 27.11
C PRO A 102 3.69 -9.81 27.94
N SER A 103 4.75 -9.74 28.75
CA SER A 103 5.07 -8.59 29.61
C SER A 103 6.19 -7.69 29.08
N LEU A 104 6.90 -8.10 28.03
CA LEU A 104 8.01 -7.33 27.45
C LEU A 104 7.81 -7.09 25.95
N SER A 105 8.27 -5.93 25.49
CA SER A 105 8.43 -5.60 24.08
C SER A 105 9.85 -5.11 23.84
N GLN A 106 10.54 -5.61 22.81
CA GLN A 106 11.90 -5.17 22.51
C GLN A 106 12.13 -5.15 21.00
N TYR A 107 12.71 -4.07 20.49
CA TYR A 107 13.22 -4.05 19.12
C TYR A 107 14.47 -4.93 19.01
N ARG A 108 14.48 -5.84 18.04
CA ARG A 108 15.58 -6.79 17.82
C ARG A 108 15.91 -6.92 16.35
N ASN A 109 17.17 -7.20 16.03
CA ASN A 109 17.55 -7.72 14.71
C ASN A 109 17.21 -9.21 14.68
N VAL A 110 16.00 -9.55 14.25
CA VAL A 110 15.46 -10.92 14.41
C VAL A 110 15.38 -11.68 13.09
N GLU A 111 15.42 -11.01 11.94
CA GLU A 111 14.99 -11.66 10.69
C GLU A 111 15.90 -11.37 9.50
N ASN A 112 16.12 -12.42 8.70
CA ASN A 112 16.45 -12.26 7.29
C ASN A 112 15.13 -12.19 6.53
N ALA A 113 14.62 -10.99 6.30
CA ALA A 113 13.37 -10.79 5.57
C ALA A 113 13.60 -10.91 4.06
N ARG A 114 12.65 -11.52 3.35
CA ARG A 114 12.55 -11.47 1.90
C ARG A 114 11.19 -10.93 1.52
N LEU A 115 11.20 -9.82 0.79
CA LEU A 115 10.02 -9.28 0.12
C LEU A 115 10.12 -9.59 -1.37
N THR A 116 9.04 -10.08 -1.94
CA THR A 116 8.91 -10.29 -3.39
C THR A 116 7.57 -9.79 -3.86
N GLY A 117 7.51 -9.21 -5.04
CA GLY A 117 6.26 -8.70 -5.55
C GLY A 117 6.22 -8.51 -7.05
N TYR A 118 5.00 -8.26 -7.50
CA TYR A 118 4.67 -7.92 -8.87
C TYR A 118 3.89 -6.62 -8.87
N GLU A 119 4.22 -5.76 -9.83
CA GLU A 119 3.49 -4.52 -10.10
C GLU A 119 3.18 -4.51 -11.59
N LEU A 120 1.88 -4.43 -11.91
CA LEU A 120 1.39 -4.37 -13.28
C LEU A 120 0.57 -3.10 -13.43
N GLU A 121 0.77 -2.40 -14.54
CA GLU A 121 0.03 -1.20 -14.90
C GLU A 121 -0.31 -1.27 -16.38
N PHE A 122 -1.57 -1.03 -16.70
CA PHE A 122 -2.07 -0.93 -18.05
C PHE A 122 -2.79 0.42 -18.18
N ALA A 123 -2.49 1.13 -19.26
CA ALA A 123 -3.15 2.37 -19.64
C ALA A 123 -3.54 2.29 -21.11
N TYR A 124 -4.79 2.62 -21.40
CA TYR A 124 -5.32 2.70 -22.75
C TYR A 124 -6.04 4.03 -22.92
N GLN A 125 -5.78 4.72 -24.01
CA GLN A 125 -6.43 5.97 -24.34
C GLN A 125 -6.90 5.93 -25.78
N GLN A 126 -8.16 6.29 -26.03
CA GLN A 126 -8.73 6.46 -27.36
C GLN A 126 -9.66 7.67 -27.36
N GLU A 127 -9.28 8.72 -28.08
CA GLU A 127 -10.01 9.99 -28.18
C GLU A 127 -10.53 10.51 -26.83
N ARG A 128 -11.79 10.20 -26.50
CA ARG A 128 -12.52 10.63 -25.30
C ARG A 128 -12.41 9.66 -24.13
N LEU A 129 -12.03 8.42 -24.38
CA LEU A 129 -11.98 7.35 -23.39
C LEU A 129 -10.54 7.15 -22.90
N ALA A 130 -10.37 7.06 -21.58
CA ALA A 130 -9.16 6.55 -20.97
C ALA A 130 -9.50 5.44 -19.97
N LEU A 131 -8.76 4.35 -20.05
CA LEU A 131 -8.87 3.18 -19.18
C LEU A 131 -7.53 2.96 -18.48
N GLY A 132 -7.59 2.59 -17.20
CA GLY A 132 -6.45 2.20 -16.40
C GLY A 132 -6.72 0.91 -15.64
N LEU A 133 -5.72 0.04 -15.55
CA LEU A 133 -5.74 -1.13 -14.68
C LEU A 133 -4.40 -1.21 -13.94
N ASN A 134 -4.43 -1.34 -12.63
CA ASN A 134 -3.22 -1.53 -11.82
C ASN A 134 -3.38 -2.74 -10.90
N TYR A 135 -2.34 -3.53 -10.77
CA TYR A 135 -2.27 -4.65 -9.84
C TYR A 135 -0.96 -4.61 -9.07
N ALA A 136 -1.05 -4.67 -7.74
CA ALA A 136 0.10 -4.73 -6.87
C ALA A 136 -0.03 -5.91 -5.89
N GLN A 137 1.03 -6.72 -5.82
CA GLN A 137 1.15 -7.80 -4.86
C GLN A 137 2.51 -7.74 -4.20
N THR A 138 2.53 -7.74 -2.87
CA THR A 138 3.75 -7.96 -2.08
C THR A 138 3.58 -9.17 -1.15
N LYS A 139 4.61 -10.00 -1.09
CA LYS A 139 4.76 -11.11 -0.15
C LYS A 139 6.03 -10.86 0.64
N GLY A 140 5.94 -10.87 1.96
CA GLY A 140 7.08 -10.80 2.86
C GLY A 140 7.14 -12.05 3.72
N LYS A 141 8.33 -12.64 3.86
CA LYS A 141 8.57 -13.74 4.80
C LYS A 141 9.93 -13.67 5.47
N ASN A 142 10.03 -14.22 6.66
CA ASN A 142 11.29 -14.56 7.29
C ASN A 142 11.91 -15.75 6.54
N ARG A 143 13.15 -15.62 6.09
CA ARG A 143 13.85 -16.64 5.29
C ARG A 143 14.30 -17.85 6.10
N GLN A 144 14.40 -17.74 7.42
CA GLN A 144 14.79 -18.84 8.29
C GLN A 144 13.57 -19.66 8.69
N THR A 145 12.54 -19.01 9.22
CA THR A 145 11.34 -19.68 9.74
C THR A 145 10.27 -19.94 8.67
N GLN A 146 10.39 -19.29 7.50
CA GLN A 146 9.38 -19.24 6.44
C GLN A 146 8.04 -18.60 6.87
N GLU A 147 8.00 -17.99 8.05
CA GLU A 147 6.81 -17.29 8.54
C GLU A 147 6.57 -16.00 7.75
N ALA A 148 5.29 -15.66 7.54
CA ALA A 148 4.92 -14.42 6.88
C ALA A 148 5.25 -13.21 7.78
N LEU A 149 5.76 -12.14 7.18
CA LEU A 149 6.00 -10.89 7.89
C LEU A 149 4.68 -10.18 8.21
N SER A 150 4.63 -9.46 9.32
CA SER A 150 3.54 -8.52 9.59
C SER A 150 3.61 -7.30 8.67
N ASN A 151 2.51 -6.55 8.60
CA ASN A 151 2.42 -5.27 7.88
C ASN A 151 2.70 -5.35 6.36
N ILE A 152 2.64 -6.53 5.76
CA ILE A 152 2.71 -6.68 4.30
C ILE A 152 1.32 -6.38 3.71
N PRO A 153 1.17 -5.39 2.82
CA PRO A 153 -0.14 -4.98 2.32
C PRO A 153 -0.87 -6.12 1.60
N ALA A 154 -2.21 -6.04 1.63
CA ALA A 154 -3.06 -6.91 0.83
C ALA A 154 -2.82 -6.71 -0.67
N ASN A 155 -3.14 -7.72 -1.48
CA ASN A 155 -3.13 -7.53 -2.93
C ASN A 155 -4.18 -6.49 -3.30
N LYS A 156 -3.83 -5.60 -4.23
CA LYS A 156 -4.69 -4.51 -4.69
C LYS A 156 -4.86 -4.62 -6.20
N LEU A 157 -6.10 -4.49 -6.66
CA LEU A 157 -6.47 -4.35 -8.06
C LEU A 157 -7.27 -3.04 -8.20
N GLY A 158 -6.76 -2.10 -8.97
CA GLY A 158 -7.45 -0.86 -9.30
C GLY A 158 -7.85 -0.84 -10.77
N PHE A 159 -9.04 -0.34 -11.06
CA PHE A 159 -9.53 -0.06 -12.39
C PHE A 159 -10.02 1.39 -12.44
N THR A 160 -9.63 2.12 -13.48
CA THR A 160 -10.05 3.50 -13.73
C THR A 160 -10.66 3.58 -15.11
N ILE A 161 -11.76 4.32 -15.21
CA ILE A 161 -12.40 4.68 -16.47
C ILE A 161 -12.73 6.16 -16.46
N ASP A 162 -12.34 6.85 -17.53
CA ASP A 162 -12.55 8.28 -17.73
C ASP A 162 -13.13 8.51 -19.12
N TYR A 163 -14.15 9.36 -19.19
CA TYR A 163 -14.80 9.72 -20.45
C TYR A 163 -15.02 11.22 -20.54
N ALA A 164 -14.43 11.82 -21.57
CA ALA A 164 -14.64 13.23 -21.92
C ALA A 164 -15.95 13.41 -22.69
N ILE A 165 -17.03 13.77 -21.98
CA ILE A 165 -18.33 14.08 -22.57
C ILE A 165 -18.19 15.26 -23.54
N VAL A 166 -17.49 16.31 -23.11
CA VAL A 166 -17.07 17.43 -23.96
C VAL A 166 -15.56 17.56 -23.81
N PRO A 167 -14.77 17.29 -24.87
CA PRO A 167 -13.31 17.36 -24.82
C PRO A 167 -12.83 18.68 -24.20
N GLN A 168 -11.90 18.60 -23.25
CA GLN A 168 -11.31 19.75 -22.53
C GLN A 168 -12.27 20.55 -21.62
N THR A 169 -13.58 20.25 -21.63
CA THR A 169 -14.59 21.01 -20.87
C THR A 169 -15.25 20.17 -19.79
N PHE A 170 -15.70 18.95 -20.11
CA PHE A 170 -16.46 18.14 -19.17
C PHE A 170 -16.09 16.66 -19.26
N MET A 171 -15.64 16.11 -18.15
CA MET A 171 -15.23 14.72 -18.01
C MET A 171 -15.93 14.10 -16.80
N VAL A 172 -16.32 12.83 -16.96
CA VAL A 172 -16.77 11.97 -15.86
C VAL A 172 -15.90 10.74 -15.81
N GLY A 173 -15.78 10.14 -14.63
CA GLY A 173 -15.03 8.92 -14.48
C GLY A 173 -15.35 8.17 -13.20
N ALA A 174 -14.78 6.98 -13.09
CA ALA A 174 -14.88 6.14 -11.91
C ALA A 174 -13.53 5.47 -11.61
N ASN A 175 -13.27 5.29 -10.31
CA ASN A 175 -12.21 4.42 -9.82
C ASN A 175 -12.85 3.26 -9.06
N ILE A 176 -12.53 2.02 -9.44
CA ILE A 176 -12.93 0.82 -8.71
C ILE A 176 -11.67 0.17 -8.16
N THR A 177 -11.57 0.06 -6.84
CA THR A 177 -10.43 -0.56 -6.18
C THR A 177 -10.87 -1.75 -5.35
N HIS A 178 -10.36 -2.93 -5.70
CA HIS A 178 -10.52 -4.15 -4.92
C HIS A 178 -9.26 -4.43 -4.09
N TYR A 179 -9.46 -4.60 -2.79
CA TYR A 179 -8.46 -5.11 -1.86
C TYR A 179 -8.81 -6.56 -1.53
N ALA A 180 -7.89 -7.47 -1.84
CA ALA A 180 -8.07 -8.88 -1.50
C ALA A 180 -8.01 -9.09 0.02
N SER A 181 -8.52 -10.23 0.49
CA SER A 181 -8.36 -10.59 1.90
C SER A 181 -6.86 -10.75 2.24
N GLN A 182 -6.40 -10.18 3.35
CA GLN A 182 -5.04 -10.42 3.84
C GLN A 182 -5.02 -11.60 4.81
N LYS A 183 -4.35 -12.68 4.40
CA LYS A 183 -4.18 -13.92 5.17
C LYS A 183 -2.70 -14.23 5.45
N ARG A 184 -1.77 -13.52 4.82
CA ARG A 184 -0.32 -13.69 4.99
C ARG A 184 0.13 -12.82 6.15
N VAL A 185 -0.08 -13.34 7.35
CA VAL A 185 0.27 -12.72 8.62
C VAL A 185 1.02 -13.74 9.47
N PRO A 186 1.83 -13.32 10.46
CA PRO A 186 2.43 -14.23 11.44
C PRO A 186 1.39 -15.12 12.11
N LYS A 187 1.76 -16.31 12.56
CA LYS A 187 0.83 -17.27 13.19
C LYS A 187 0.21 -16.74 14.47
N THR A 188 0.90 -15.83 15.15
CA THR A 188 0.45 -15.15 16.36
C THR A 188 -0.52 -14.00 16.08
N HIS A 189 -0.75 -13.65 14.82
CA HIS A 189 -1.62 -12.55 14.44
C HIS A 189 -3.10 -12.96 14.51
N ALA A 190 -3.82 -12.40 15.46
CA ALA A 190 -5.21 -12.79 15.73
C ALA A 190 -6.23 -12.15 14.77
N MET A 191 -5.88 -11.02 14.13
CA MET A 191 -6.83 -10.25 13.32
C MET A 191 -6.94 -10.80 11.90
N THR A 192 -8.18 -10.89 11.41
CA THR A 192 -8.47 -11.26 10.01
C THR A 192 -8.86 -10.03 9.21
N TYR A 193 -8.40 -9.96 7.96
CA TYR A 193 -8.72 -8.84 7.07
C TYR A 193 -9.51 -9.34 5.85
N PRO A 194 -10.84 -9.15 5.82
CA PRO A 194 -11.66 -9.55 4.69
C PRO A 194 -11.38 -8.67 3.46
N SER A 195 -11.70 -9.20 2.28
CA SER A 195 -11.65 -8.41 1.05
C SER A 195 -12.75 -7.36 1.01
N TYR A 196 -12.50 -6.26 0.31
CA TYR A 196 -13.51 -5.23 0.06
C TYR A 196 -13.24 -4.53 -1.26
N THR A 197 -14.29 -3.94 -1.83
CA THR A 197 -14.22 -3.14 -3.05
C THR A 197 -14.78 -1.76 -2.75
N LEU A 198 -14.07 -0.73 -3.20
CA LEU A 198 -14.50 0.65 -3.15
C LEU A 198 -14.74 1.15 -4.58
N THR A 199 -15.79 1.94 -4.75
CA THR A 199 -16.12 2.61 -6.01
C THR A 199 -16.23 4.09 -5.73
N ASP A 200 -15.43 4.86 -6.45
CA ASP A 200 -15.42 6.30 -6.40
C ASP A 200 -15.87 6.85 -7.75
N LEU A 201 -16.67 7.91 -7.73
CA LEU A 201 -17.09 8.63 -8.93
C LEU A 201 -16.45 10.01 -8.93
N LYS A 202 -16.06 10.49 -10.11
CA LYS A 202 -15.44 11.81 -10.28
C LYS A 202 -16.02 12.53 -11.49
N ALA A 203 -16.11 13.85 -11.39
CA ALA A 203 -16.47 14.75 -12.47
C ALA A 203 -15.56 15.97 -12.44
N SER A 204 -15.16 16.46 -13.61
CA SER A 204 -14.35 17.66 -13.77
C SER A 204 -15.00 18.55 -14.82
N TYR A 205 -15.11 19.84 -14.53
CA TYR A 205 -15.67 20.85 -15.40
C TYR A 205 -14.74 22.07 -15.50
N THR A 206 -14.37 22.41 -16.72
CA THR A 206 -13.61 23.60 -17.09
C THR A 206 -14.45 24.41 -18.06
N PRO A 207 -15.06 25.53 -17.65
CA PRO A 207 -15.88 26.34 -18.54
C PRO A 207 -15.11 26.84 -19.76
N SER A 208 -15.81 27.16 -20.84
CA SER A 208 -15.21 27.82 -22.01
C SER A 208 -15.23 29.35 -21.88
N GLY A 209 -14.51 30.05 -22.77
CA GLY A 209 -14.52 31.51 -22.86
C GLY A 209 -13.68 32.18 -21.78
N GLU A 210 -14.21 33.25 -21.18
CA GLU A 210 -13.53 34.05 -20.14
C GLU A 210 -13.17 33.26 -18.89
N TRP A 211 -13.88 32.15 -18.65
CA TRP A 211 -13.71 31.29 -17.49
C TRP A 211 -12.87 30.03 -17.77
N ARG A 212 -12.14 29.98 -18.90
CA ARG A 212 -11.27 28.83 -19.27
C ARG A 212 -10.18 28.48 -18.26
N ASN A 213 -9.87 29.43 -17.38
CA ASN A 213 -8.89 29.28 -16.33
C ASN A 213 -9.49 28.73 -15.02
N LEU A 214 -10.83 28.63 -14.93
CA LEU A 214 -11.53 28.02 -13.81
C LEU A 214 -11.65 26.51 -14.02
N ARG A 215 -11.37 25.72 -12.99
CA ARG A 215 -11.62 24.29 -12.94
C ARG A 215 -12.39 23.93 -11.68
N LEU A 216 -13.48 23.19 -11.86
CA LEU A 216 -14.32 22.65 -10.79
C LEU A 216 -14.23 21.12 -10.83
N ASP A 217 -13.88 20.50 -9.71
CA ASP A 217 -13.84 19.05 -9.56
C ASP A 217 -14.80 18.60 -8.46
N MET A 218 -15.49 17.48 -8.70
CA MET A 218 -16.29 16.78 -7.71
C MET A 218 -15.83 15.33 -7.64
N MET A 219 -15.72 14.79 -6.43
CA MET A 219 -15.47 13.38 -6.19
C MET A 219 -16.41 12.86 -5.10
N ILE A 220 -17.02 11.70 -5.36
CA ILE A 220 -17.79 10.94 -4.38
C ILE A 220 -16.99 9.67 -4.14
N GLU A 221 -16.33 9.58 -2.98
CA GLU A 221 -15.59 8.41 -2.55
C GLU A 221 -16.52 7.41 -1.88
N ASN A 222 -16.25 6.13 -2.07
CA ASN A 222 -17.00 5.03 -1.47
C ASN A 222 -18.52 5.19 -1.67
N VAL A 223 -18.94 5.30 -2.92
CA VAL A 223 -20.33 5.60 -3.32
C VAL A 223 -21.34 4.61 -2.71
N PHE A 224 -20.94 3.36 -2.47
CA PHE A 224 -21.80 2.35 -1.85
C PHE A 224 -21.78 2.35 -0.31
N ASP A 225 -21.10 3.32 0.31
CA ASP A 225 -20.94 3.45 1.76
C ASP A 225 -20.46 2.14 2.42
N LYS A 226 -19.49 1.50 1.77
CA LYS A 226 -18.96 0.23 2.24
C LYS A 226 -18.20 0.46 3.54
N LYS A 227 -18.64 -0.23 4.60
CA LYS A 227 -17.85 -0.35 5.83
C LYS A 227 -16.64 -1.25 5.59
N PHE A 228 -15.44 -0.75 5.86
CA PHE A 228 -14.19 -1.50 5.66
C PHE A 228 -13.12 -1.10 6.68
N GLN A 229 -12.11 -1.95 6.82
CA GLN A 229 -10.92 -1.69 7.62
C GLN A 229 -9.69 -2.09 6.81
N PRO A 230 -8.78 -1.14 6.49
CA PRO A 230 -7.53 -1.47 5.82
C PRO A 230 -6.73 -2.51 6.61
N ALA A 231 -6.03 -3.40 5.92
CA ALA A 231 -5.17 -4.37 6.57
C ALA A 231 -4.15 -3.66 7.47
N PHE A 232 -3.97 -4.16 8.70
CA PHE A 232 -3.10 -3.58 9.75
C PHE A 232 -3.51 -2.20 10.28
N SER A 233 -4.62 -1.62 9.82
CA SER A 233 -5.20 -0.43 10.45
C SER A 233 -5.94 -0.83 11.74
N LEU A 234 -5.87 0.00 12.77
CA LEU A 234 -6.73 -0.09 13.95
C LEU A 234 -8.06 0.67 13.78
N MET A 235 -8.16 1.46 12.71
CA MET A 235 -9.31 2.31 12.42
C MET A 235 -10.03 1.85 11.17
N GLU A 236 -11.36 1.96 11.21
CA GLU A 236 -12.20 1.79 10.03
C GLU A 236 -11.89 2.90 9.01
N GLY A 237 -12.00 2.55 7.73
CA GLY A 237 -11.89 3.51 6.66
C GLY A 237 -13.09 4.46 6.64
N ALA A 238 -12.93 5.60 5.97
CA ALA A 238 -14.03 6.53 5.79
C ALA A 238 -15.20 5.88 5.03
N GLY A 239 -16.42 6.16 5.46
CA GLY A 239 -17.64 5.85 4.71
C GLY A 239 -17.74 6.69 3.43
N ARG A 240 -18.95 6.94 2.95
CA ARG A 240 -19.17 7.83 1.81
C ARG A 240 -18.67 9.24 2.12
N ASN A 241 -17.88 9.80 1.20
CA ASN A 241 -17.32 11.14 1.33
C ASN A 241 -17.49 11.93 0.03
N ILE A 242 -17.89 13.20 0.13
CA ILE A 242 -18.09 14.08 -1.02
C ILE A 242 -17.08 15.22 -0.94
N LYS A 243 -16.27 15.37 -1.97
CA LYS A 243 -15.24 16.40 -2.09
C LYS A 243 -15.55 17.31 -3.27
N LEU A 244 -15.40 18.61 -3.05
CA LEU A 244 -15.51 19.66 -4.06
C LEU A 244 -14.22 20.47 -4.06
N ASN A 245 -13.69 20.73 -5.25
CA ASN A 245 -12.50 21.56 -5.44
C ASN A 245 -12.78 22.60 -6.51
N ALA A 246 -12.31 23.83 -6.29
CA ALA A 246 -12.34 24.91 -7.27
C ALA A 246 -10.95 25.52 -7.36
N SER A 247 -10.43 25.68 -8.57
CA SER A 247 -9.12 26.27 -8.82
C SER A 247 -9.18 27.24 -9.99
N TYR A 248 -8.43 28.34 -9.90
CA TYR A 248 -8.33 29.34 -10.97
C TYR A 248 -6.85 29.64 -11.24
N GLN A 249 -6.42 29.51 -12.48
CA GLN A 249 -5.04 29.79 -12.89
C GLN A 249 -4.96 31.17 -13.56
N PHE A 250 -4.14 32.08 -13.02
CA PHE A 250 -3.90 33.41 -13.58
C PHE A 250 -2.58 33.46 -14.36
#